data_AF-A0A6L7X0U3-F1
#
_entry.id   AF-A0A6L7X0U3-F1
#
_cell.length_a   1.000
_cell.length_b   1.000
_cell.length_c   1.000
_cell.angle_alpha   90.00
_cell.angle_beta   90.00
_cell.angle_gamma   90.00
#
_symmetry.space_group_name_H-M   'P 1'
#
loop_
_entity.id
_entity.type
_entity.pdbx_description
1 polymer ?
#
loop_
_entity_poly.entity_id
_entity_poly.type
_entity_poly.pdbx_seq_one_letter_code
_entity_poly.pdbx_strand_id
1 'polypeptide(L)'
;MSTTDNVGGRPFLPPGVVTLIESTLGAGLDAFGTDPIPVIGQAPGFNGLPLAAIRLDRGALVSARNDWLEALRPVVTNVHADMLFSVFGAYELARVTQPDGVSAWGPVFFFFGDASTWNDPADPRVVRLGEDDLAEVDYKRFWHCYDGEGHEGYGVMEDGALVALAGVLHYSDGVEEIGMDVMPEARGHGLGRAV
;
A
#
# COMPACT_ATOMS: atom_id res chain seq x y z
N MET A 1 -38.37 6.39 -19.80
CA MET A 1 -38.28 5.45 -18.67
C MET A 1 -37.63 4.18 -19.16
N SER A 2 -36.33 4.04 -18.92
CA SER A 2 -35.62 2.79 -18.66
C SER A 2 -34.25 3.19 -18.15
N THR A 3 -34.16 3.35 -16.83
CA THR A 3 -32.91 3.55 -16.09
C THR A 3 -32.43 2.18 -15.65
N THR A 4 -31.46 1.61 -16.36
CA THR A 4 -30.67 0.47 -15.87
C THR A 4 -29.22 0.60 -16.36
N ASP A 5 -28.56 1.72 -16.03
CA ASP A 5 -27.11 1.74 -15.90
C ASP A 5 -26.78 1.41 -14.43
N ASN A 6 -26.86 0.12 -14.10
CA ASN A 6 -26.45 -0.44 -12.82
C ASN A 6 -24.99 -0.92 -12.90
N VAL A 7 -24.11 -0.09 -13.46
CA VAL A 7 -22.66 -0.31 -13.40
C VAL A 7 -22.08 0.79 -12.52
N GLY A 8 -21.91 0.45 -11.24
CA GLY A 8 -21.15 1.26 -10.30
C GLY A 8 -19.79 1.59 -10.92
N GLY A 9 -19.50 2.89 -11.03
CA GLY A 9 -18.23 3.37 -11.57
C GLY A 9 -17.09 2.69 -10.84
N ARG A 10 -16.08 2.24 -11.60
CA ARG A 10 -14.81 1.78 -11.02
C ARG A 10 -14.30 2.89 -10.07
N PRO A 11 -13.70 2.55 -8.92
CA PRO A 11 -12.99 3.56 -8.14
C PRO A 11 -12.05 4.30 -9.08
N PHE A 12 -12.09 5.64 -9.04
CA PHE A 12 -11.16 6.45 -9.82
C PHE A 12 -9.77 6.27 -9.22
N LEU A 13 -9.06 5.26 -9.70
CA LEU A 13 -7.66 5.03 -9.38
C LEU A 13 -6.81 5.78 -10.40
N PRO A 14 -5.82 6.59 -9.95
CA PRO A 14 -4.87 7.19 -10.87
C PRO A 14 -4.19 6.13 -11.75
N PRO A 15 -3.86 6.42 -13.02
CA PRO A 15 -3.27 5.43 -13.94
C PRO A 15 -2.01 4.73 -13.41
N GLY A 16 -1.15 5.45 -12.67
CA GLY A 16 0.02 4.88 -12.01
C GLY A 16 -0.35 3.82 -10.96
N VAL A 17 -1.42 4.07 -10.18
CA VAL A 17 -1.93 3.13 -9.17
C VAL A 17 -2.53 1.89 -9.81
N VAL A 18 -3.24 2.04 -10.94
CA VAL A 18 -3.73 0.88 -11.71
C VAL A 18 -2.57 0.01 -12.15
N THR A 19 -1.54 0.61 -12.75
CA THR A 19 -0.33 -0.10 -13.21
C THR A 19 0.37 -0.81 -12.05
N LEU A 20 0.46 -0.17 -10.89
CA LEU A 20 1.02 -0.75 -9.67
C LEU A 20 0.24 -2.01 -9.21
N ILE A 21 -1.09 -1.92 -9.14
CA ILE A 21 -1.93 -3.05 -8.71
C ILE A 21 -1.81 -4.22 -9.70
N GLU A 22 -1.90 -3.93 -11.00
CA GLU A 22 -1.86 -4.96 -12.04
C GLU A 22 -0.50 -5.65 -12.11
N SER A 23 0.60 -4.90 -11.95
CA SER A 23 1.95 -5.48 -11.88
C SER A 23 2.18 -6.30 -10.60
N THR A 24 1.58 -5.90 -9.48
CA THR A 24 1.65 -6.64 -8.21
C THR A 24 0.89 -7.98 -8.29
N LEU A 25 -0.26 -8.01 -8.98
CA LEU A 25 -1.09 -9.20 -9.10
C LEU A 25 -0.76 -10.05 -10.32
N GLY A 26 -0.13 -9.48 -11.34
CA GLY A 26 0.03 -10.11 -12.65
C GLY A 26 -1.29 -10.26 -13.42
N ALA A 27 -2.30 -9.44 -13.11
CA ALA A 27 -3.63 -9.50 -13.71
C ALA A 27 -4.33 -8.14 -13.71
N GLY A 28 -5.25 -7.95 -14.67
CA GLY A 28 -6.03 -6.72 -14.82
C GLY A 28 -7.09 -6.54 -13.73
N LEU A 29 -7.55 -5.30 -13.56
CA LEU A 29 -8.63 -4.97 -12.61
C LEU A 29 -9.97 -5.68 -12.92
N ASP A 30 -10.17 -6.15 -14.15
CA ASP A 30 -11.34 -6.93 -14.56
C ASP A 30 -11.36 -8.35 -13.98
N ALA A 31 -10.23 -8.84 -13.46
CA ALA A 31 -10.15 -10.14 -12.77
C ALA A 31 -10.71 -10.11 -11.34
N PHE A 32 -10.99 -8.94 -10.77
CA PHE A 32 -11.53 -8.82 -9.41
C PHE A 32 -12.97 -9.33 -9.34
N GLY A 33 -13.30 -10.02 -8.25
CA GLY A 33 -14.65 -10.56 -8.03
C GLY A 33 -15.03 -10.53 -6.55
N THR A 34 -16.30 -10.85 -6.26
CA THR A 34 -16.89 -10.64 -4.93
C THR A 34 -17.32 -11.93 -4.25
N ASP A 35 -17.83 -12.90 -5.01
CA ASP A 35 -18.29 -14.19 -4.49
C ASP A 35 -18.38 -15.25 -5.62
N PRO A 36 -17.49 -16.25 -5.65
CA PRO A 36 -16.30 -16.35 -4.80
C PRO A 36 -15.26 -15.29 -5.18
N ILE A 37 -14.39 -14.92 -4.23
CA ILE A 37 -13.19 -14.13 -4.55
C ILE A 37 -12.31 -14.95 -5.50
N PRO A 38 -11.93 -14.43 -6.68
CA PRO A 38 -11.12 -15.16 -7.62
C PRO A 38 -9.72 -15.46 -7.06
N VAL A 39 -9.26 -16.68 -7.32
CA VAL A 39 -7.89 -17.14 -7.05
C VAL A 39 -7.25 -17.50 -8.38
N ILE A 40 -6.20 -16.78 -8.75
CA ILE A 40 -5.53 -16.92 -10.04
C ILE A 40 -4.07 -17.34 -9.87
N GLY A 41 -3.59 -18.07 -10.87
CA GLY A 41 -2.20 -18.48 -10.97
C GLY A 41 -1.35 -17.42 -11.64
N GLN A 42 -0.14 -17.23 -11.13
CA GLN A 42 0.85 -16.34 -11.73
C GLN A 42 1.44 -16.94 -13.02
N ALA A 43 1.72 -16.07 -13.99
CA ALA A 43 2.37 -16.48 -15.23
C ALA A 43 3.78 -17.05 -14.98
N PRO A 44 4.29 -17.97 -15.81
CA PRO A 44 5.66 -18.43 -15.71
C PRO A 44 6.65 -17.25 -15.78
N GLY A 45 7.58 -17.18 -14.81
CA GLY A 45 8.57 -16.10 -14.73
C GLY A 45 8.05 -14.78 -14.14
N PHE A 46 6.84 -14.78 -13.55
CA PHE A 46 6.35 -13.63 -12.77
C PHE A 46 7.35 -13.27 -11.65
N ASN A 47 7.75 -12.01 -11.60
CA ASN A 47 8.79 -11.50 -10.70
C ASN A 47 8.23 -10.69 -9.51
N GLY A 48 6.98 -10.95 -9.12
CA GLY A 48 6.33 -10.30 -7.98
C GLY A 48 6.27 -11.18 -6.73
N LEU A 49 5.44 -10.78 -5.76
CA LEU A 49 5.21 -11.58 -4.55
C LEU A 49 4.61 -12.94 -4.91
N PRO A 50 5.06 -14.05 -4.29
CA PRO A 50 4.54 -15.39 -4.59
C PRO A 50 3.08 -15.60 -4.15
N LEU A 51 2.57 -14.71 -3.30
CA LEU A 51 1.18 -14.58 -2.91
C LEU A 51 0.87 -13.08 -2.71
N ALA A 52 -0.21 -12.61 -3.33
CA ALA A 52 -0.77 -11.29 -3.10
C ALA A 52 -2.30 -11.38 -3.06
N ALA A 53 -2.91 -10.75 -2.07
CA ALA A 53 -4.36 -10.60 -1.96
C ALA A 53 -4.68 -9.12 -1.85
N ILE A 54 -5.45 -8.59 -2.80
CA ILE A 54 -5.83 -7.17 -2.83
C ILE A 54 -7.35 -7.06 -2.82
N ARG A 55 -7.85 -6.13 -2.01
CA ARG A 55 -9.26 -5.72 -1.98
C ARG A 55 -9.37 -4.28 -2.43
N LEU A 56 -10.31 -4.03 -3.35
CA LEU A 56 -10.66 -2.71 -3.86
C LEU A 56 -12.17 -2.54 -3.78
N ASP A 57 -12.66 -1.50 -3.09
CA ASP A 57 -14.09 -1.20 -2.91
C ASP A 57 -14.96 -2.46 -2.72
N ARG A 58 -15.59 -2.97 -3.79
CA ARG A 58 -16.49 -4.13 -3.78
C ARG A 58 -15.86 -5.45 -4.19
N GLY A 59 -14.65 -5.50 -4.73
CA GLY A 59 -14.02 -6.71 -5.25
C GLY A 59 -12.70 -7.05 -4.58
N ALA A 60 -12.28 -8.30 -4.75
CA ALA A 60 -10.97 -8.77 -4.35
C ALA A 60 -10.39 -9.71 -5.39
N LEU A 61 -9.07 -9.89 -5.33
CA LEU A 61 -8.34 -10.87 -6.13
C LEU A 61 -7.21 -11.46 -5.29
N VAL A 62 -7.03 -12.78 -5.37
CA VAL A 62 -5.87 -13.48 -4.84
C VAL A 62 -5.04 -13.99 -6.01
N SER A 63 -3.80 -13.53 -6.12
CA SER A 63 -2.80 -14.03 -7.06
C SER A 63 -1.74 -14.83 -6.32
N ALA A 64 -1.43 -16.03 -6.81
CA ALA A 64 -0.48 -16.91 -6.14
C ALA A 64 0.31 -17.78 -7.13
N ARG A 65 1.40 -18.37 -6.65
CA ARG A 65 2.08 -19.48 -7.35
C ARG A 65 1.09 -20.60 -7.69
N ASN A 66 1.29 -21.20 -8.87
CA ASN A 66 0.36 -22.19 -9.44
C ASN A 66 0.18 -23.45 -8.58
N ASP A 67 1.22 -23.88 -7.87
CA ASP A 67 1.21 -25.06 -7.01
C ASP A 67 0.41 -24.88 -5.71
N TRP A 68 0.15 -23.64 -5.28
CA TRP A 68 -0.69 -23.37 -4.11
C TRP A 68 -2.18 -23.28 -4.43
N LEU A 69 -2.56 -23.18 -5.71
CA LEU A 69 -3.95 -22.87 -6.10
C LEU A 69 -4.97 -23.91 -5.60
N GLU A 70 -4.62 -25.20 -5.65
CA GLU A 70 -5.51 -26.28 -5.21
C GLU A 70 -5.85 -26.14 -3.71
N ALA A 71 -4.86 -25.78 -2.90
CA ALA A 71 -5.02 -25.61 -1.46
C ALA A 71 -5.62 -24.23 -1.08
N LEU A 72 -5.33 -23.17 -1.84
CA LEU A 72 -5.83 -21.82 -1.56
C LEU A 72 -7.31 -21.64 -1.93
N ARG A 73 -7.78 -22.24 -3.02
CA ARG A 73 -9.18 -22.12 -3.47
C ARG A 73 -10.21 -22.42 -2.38
N PRO A 74 -10.16 -23.58 -1.68
CA PRO A 74 -11.13 -23.87 -0.63
C PRO A 74 -11.01 -22.92 0.56
N VAL A 75 -9.81 -22.41 0.89
CA VAL A 75 -9.64 -21.40 1.94
C VAL A 75 -10.36 -20.10 1.55
N VAL A 76 -10.07 -19.57 0.36
CA VAL A 76 -10.61 -18.30 -0.12
C VAL A 76 -12.12 -18.37 -0.36
N THR A 77 -12.64 -19.49 -0.88
CA THR A 77 -14.08 -19.65 -1.16
C THR A 77 -14.91 -19.82 0.11
N ASN A 78 -14.37 -20.41 1.18
CA ASN A 78 -15.13 -20.68 2.41
C ASN A 78 -15.03 -19.57 3.47
N VAL A 79 -14.28 -18.50 3.18
CA VAL A 79 -14.05 -17.39 4.11
C VAL A 79 -14.68 -16.12 3.55
N HIS A 80 -15.53 -15.47 4.34
CA HIS A 80 -16.11 -14.17 3.96
C HIS A 80 -15.00 -13.14 3.68
N ALA A 81 -15.19 -12.23 2.73
CA ALA A 81 -14.18 -11.25 2.32
C ALA A 81 -13.58 -10.48 3.51
N ASP A 82 -14.41 -9.99 4.43
CA ASP A 82 -13.92 -9.29 5.63
C ASP A 82 -13.04 -10.15 6.54
N MET A 83 -13.29 -11.47 6.59
CA MET A 83 -12.46 -12.41 7.33
C MET A 83 -11.16 -12.73 6.59
N LEU A 84 -11.20 -12.79 5.25
CA LEU A 84 -10.01 -13.01 4.42
C LEU A 84 -9.04 -11.82 4.54
N PHE A 85 -9.55 -10.59 4.57
CA PHE A 85 -8.78 -9.37 4.78
C PHE A 85 -8.72 -9.01 6.27
N SER A 86 -8.30 -9.98 7.09
CA SER A 86 -8.06 -9.82 8.53
C SER A 86 -6.87 -10.68 8.96
N VAL A 87 -6.48 -10.58 10.23
CA VAL A 87 -5.45 -11.46 10.83
C VAL A 87 -5.81 -12.95 10.67
N PHE A 88 -7.11 -13.30 10.73
CA PHE A 88 -7.55 -14.67 10.53
C PHE A 88 -7.31 -15.15 9.08
N GLY A 89 -7.63 -14.32 8.09
CA GLY A 89 -7.37 -14.65 6.70
C GLY A 89 -5.87 -14.74 6.39
N ALA A 90 -5.05 -13.84 6.93
CA ALA A 90 -3.60 -13.93 6.83
C ALA A 90 -3.08 -15.25 7.41
N TYR A 91 -3.59 -15.68 8.57
CA TYR A 91 -3.27 -16.99 9.15
C TYR A 91 -3.68 -18.16 8.23
N GLU A 92 -4.91 -18.16 7.71
CA GLU A 92 -5.39 -19.24 6.86
C GLU A 92 -4.64 -19.34 5.52
N LEU A 93 -4.28 -18.19 4.92
CA LEU A 93 -3.41 -18.15 3.75
C LEU A 93 -2.00 -18.66 4.09
N ALA A 94 -1.44 -18.23 5.23
CA ALA A 94 -0.11 -18.65 5.68
C ALA A 94 -0.05 -20.16 5.93
N ARG A 95 -1.12 -20.82 6.37
CA ARG A 95 -1.13 -22.29 6.52
C ARG A 95 -0.84 -23.03 5.21
N VAL A 96 -1.21 -22.46 4.07
CA VAL A 96 -0.94 -23.04 2.75
C VAL A 96 0.50 -22.75 2.32
N THR A 97 1.00 -21.54 2.58
CA THR A 97 2.30 -21.08 2.06
C THR A 97 3.49 -21.34 2.98
N GLN A 98 3.26 -21.55 4.28
CA GLN A 98 4.31 -21.70 5.29
C GLN A 98 5.19 -22.95 5.09
N PRO A 99 4.68 -24.10 4.60
CA PRO A 99 5.54 -25.23 4.25
C PRO A 99 6.66 -24.87 3.26
N ASP A 100 6.45 -23.85 2.43
CA ASP A 100 7.42 -23.32 1.47
C ASP A 100 8.22 -22.12 2.01
N GLY A 101 8.12 -21.83 3.31
CA GLY A 101 8.82 -20.74 3.97
C GLY A 101 8.22 -19.34 3.75
N VAL A 102 7.01 -19.25 3.20
CA VAL A 102 6.32 -17.97 2.93
C VAL A 102 5.18 -17.77 3.92
N SER A 103 5.14 -16.60 4.56
CA SER A 103 4.03 -16.20 5.43
C SER A 103 3.31 -15.00 4.83
N ALA A 104 1.98 -15.03 4.81
CA ALA A 104 1.18 -13.86 4.52
C ALA A 104 1.31 -12.85 5.67
N TRP A 105 1.54 -11.58 5.34
CA TRP A 105 1.55 -10.46 6.28
C TRP A 105 0.44 -9.48 5.90
N GLY A 106 -0.26 -8.94 6.89
CA GLY A 106 -1.37 -8.00 6.68
C GLY A 106 -2.67 -8.41 7.37
N PRO A 107 -3.80 -7.76 7.00
CA PRO A 107 -3.94 -6.77 5.93
C PRO A 107 -3.19 -5.46 6.23
N VAL A 108 -2.73 -4.79 5.18
CA VAL A 108 -2.15 -3.44 5.23
C VAL A 108 -3.02 -2.53 4.37
N PHE A 109 -3.29 -1.32 4.88
CA PHE A 109 -4.03 -0.32 4.11
C PHE A 109 -3.06 0.49 3.27
N PHE A 110 -3.36 0.59 1.98
CA PHE A 110 -2.72 1.52 1.06
C PHE A 110 -3.69 2.67 0.80
N PHE A 111 -3.23 3.89 1.08
CA PHE A 111 -3.98 5.10 0.79
C PHE A 111 -3.33 5.78 -0.40
N PHE A 112 -4.16 6.17 -1.37
CA PHE A 112 -3.72 6.89 -2.55
C PHE A 112 -4.41 8.25 -2.58
N GLY A 113 -3.66 9.27 -2.96
CA GLY A 113 -4.15 10.63 -3.15
C GLY A 113 -3.46 11.26 -4.34
N ASP A 114 -4.06 12.32 -4.85
CA ASP A 114 -3.48 13.23 -5.84
C ASP A 114 -3.59 14.68 -5.35
N ALA A 115 -3.15 15.62 -6.18
CA ALA A 115 -3.21 17.05 -5.87
C ALA A 115 -4.63 17.59 -5.56
N SER A 116 -5.69 16.87 -5.91
CA SER A 116 -7.08 17.24 -5.56
C SER A 116 -7.54 16.69 -4.22
N THR A 117 -6.81 15.73 -3.65
CA THR A 117 -7.15 15.05 -2.40
C THR A 117 -6.83 15.89 -1.17
N TRP A 118 -5.87 16.81 -1.28
CA TRP A 118 -5.46 17.72 -0.20
C TRP A 118 -5.80 19.17 -0.53
N ASN A 119 -6.50 19.86 0.37
CA ASN A 119 -6.97 21.23 0.13
C ASN A 119 -6.60 22.20 1.27
N ASP A 120 -5.84 21.74 2.27
CA ASP A 120 -5.46 22.60 3.38
C ASP A 120 -4.21 23.43 3.05
N PRO A 121 -4.12 24.66 3.60
CA PRO A 121 -2.90 25.45 3.47
C PRO A 121 -1.71 24.74 4.12
N ALA A 122 -0.53 24.93 3.54
CA ALA A 122 0.72 24.41 4.10
C ALA A 122 0.93 24.91 5.54
N ASP A 123 1.38 24.03 6.42
CA ASP A 123 1.68 24.38 7.81
C ASP A 123 2.96 25.24 7.88
N PRO A 124 2.93 26.43 8.49
CA PRO A 124 4.08 27.34 8.50
C PRO A 124 5.28 26.83 9.29
N ARG A 125 5.13 25.75 10.07
CA ARG A 125 6.24 25.11 10.80
C ARG A 125 7.12 24.23 9.91
N VAL A 126 6.62 23.85 8.75
CA VAL A 126 7.26 22.88 7.87
C VAL A 126 8.32 23.55 7.01
N VAL A 127 9.48 22.93 6.95
CA VAL A 127 10.58 23.29 6.06
C VAL A 127 10.75 22.22 5.00
N ARG A 128 11.02 22.64 3.77
CA ARG A 128 11.43 21.73 2.70
C ARG A 128 12.89 21.33 2.92
N LEU A 129 13.17 20.05 2.79
CA LEU A 129 14.49 19.44 2.92
C LEU A 129 14.93 18.93 1.55
N GLY A 130 16.09 19.38 1.08
CA GLY A 130 16.71 18.89 -0.16
C GLY A 130 17.60 17.67 0.07
N GLU A 131 18.25 17.20 -0.99
CA GLU A 131 19.17 16.04 -0.93
C GLU A 131 20.26 16.20 0.13
N ASP A 132 20.88 17.39 0.22
CA ASP A 132 21.93 17.67 1.22
C ASP A 132 21.40 17.59 2.66
N ASP A 133 20.17 18.05 2.90
CA ASP A 133 19.54 17.98 4.23
C ASP A 133 19.16 16.53 4.58
N LEU A 134 18.66 15.78 3.61
CA LEU A 134 18.28 14.37 3.76
C LEU A 134 19.50 13.48 4.05
N ALA A 135 20.66 13.80 3.48
CA ALA A 135 21.91 13.08 3.74
C ALA A 135 22.37 13.14 5.22
N GLU A 136 21.91 14.14 5.98
CA GLU A 136 22.26 14.35 7.39
C GLU A 136 21.19 13.79 8.36
N VAL A 137 20.10 13.20 7.86
CA VAL A 137 19.03 12.64 8.69
C VAL A 137 19.50 11.38 9.43
N ASP A 138 19.16 11.29 10.72
CA ASP A 138 19.34 10.05 11.49
C ASP A 138 18.21 9.05 11.18
N TYR A 139 18.37 8.26 10.12
CA TYR A 139 17.39 7.25 9.70
C TYR A 139 17.21 6.08 10.68
N LYS A 140 18.03 5.97 11.74
CA LYS A 140 17.71 5.05 12.84
C LYS A 140 16.53 5.56 13.67
N ARG A 141 16.32 6.87 13.68
CA ARG A 141 15.17 7.52 14.33
C ARG A 141 14.00 7.65 13.37
N PHE A 142 14.26 8.04 12.13
CA PHE A 142 13.25 8.19 11.05
C PHE A 142 13.22 6.96 10.14
N TRP A 143 13.05 5.78 10.74
CA TRP A 143 13.23 4.49 10.07
C TRP A 143 12.10 4.13 9.08
N HIS A 144 10.96 4.84 9.11
CA HIS A 144 9.92 4.75 8.08
C HIS A 144 10.19 5.66 6.87
N CYS A 145 11.28 6.43 6.88
CA CYS A 145 11.71 7.26 5.76
C CYS A 145 12.85 6.59 4.97
N TYR A 146 13.25 7.20 3.86
CA TYR A 146 14.13 6.57 2.88
C TYR A 146 15.59 7.06 2.97
N ASP A 147 16.49 6.21 3.46
CA ASP A 147 17.93 6.48 3.56
C ASP A 147 18.60 6.37 2.19
N GLY A 148 18.94 7.52 1.59
CA GLY A 148 19.64 7.60 0.29
C GLY A 148 18.77 7.36 -0.96
N GLU A 149 17.49 7.04 -0.80
CA GLU A 149 16.55 6.83 -1.90
C GLU A 149 15.49 7.95 -2.00
N GLY A 150 15.28 8.70 -0.92
CA GLY A 150 14.37 9.85 -0.91
C GLY A 150 14.95 11.01 -1.73
N HIS A 151 14.12 11.64 -2.56
CA HIS A 151 14.54 12.76 -3.41
C HIS A 151 14.07 14.12 -2.89
N GLU A 152 13.09 14.12 -1.99
CA GLU A 152 12.56 15.32 -1.36
C GLU A 152 12.04 14.98 0.04
N GLY A 153 12.11 15.94 0.96
CA GLY A 153 11.53 15.79 2.28
C GLY A 153 10.89 17.07 2.82
N TYR A 154 10.07 16.87 3.84
CA TYR A 154 9.36 17.92 4.56
C TYR A 154 9.52 17.67 6.05
N GLY A 155 10.09 18.65 6.76
CA GLY A 155 10.49 18.48 8.15
C GLY A 155 9.96 19.57 9.08
N VAL A 156 9.90 19.26 10.37
CA VAL A 156 9.71 20.26 11.43
C VAL A 156 10.92 20.24 12.35
N MET A 157 11.47 21.43 12.61
CA MET A 157 12.61 21.64 13.49
C MET A 157 12.17 22.23 14.83
N GLU A 158 12.62 21.65 15.94
CA GLU A 158 12.46 22.20 17.30
C GLU A 158 13.82 22.21 18.00
N ASP A 159 14.19 23.35 18.59
CA ASP A 159 15.47 23.56 19.27
C ASP A 159 16.71 23.13 18.44
N GLY A 160 16.63 23.29 17.11
CA GLY A 160 17.69 22.93 16.17
C GLY A 160 17.76 21.44 15.81
N ALA A 161 16.81 20.63 16.28
CA ALA A 161 16.70 19.21 15.95
C ALA A 161 15.48 18.92 15.07
N LEU A 162 15.63 18.00 14.12
CA LEU A 162 14.51 17.47 13.35
C LEU A 162 13.63 16.60 14.25
N VAL A 163 12.34 16.92 14.36
CA VAL A 163 11.39 16.20 15.23
C VAL A 163 10.27 15.50 14.47
N ALA A 164 10.05 15.86 13.21
CA ALA A 164 9.14 15.19 12.29
C ALA A 164 9.68 15.26 10.87
N LEU A 165 9.46 14.21 10.09
CA LEU A 165 9.90 14.10 8.70
C LEU A 165 8.85 13.33 7.89
N ALA A 166 8.51 13.86 6.72
CA ALA A 166 7.98 13.09 5.60
C ALA A 166 9.04 13.07 4.48
N GLY A 167 9.43 11.88 4.04
CA GLY A 167 10.30 11.68 2.88
C GLY A 167 9.49 11.20 1.69
N VAL A 168 9.89 11.61 0.49
CA VAL A 168 9.24 11.24 -0.77
C VAL A 168 10.17 10.35 -1.60
N LEU A 169 9.68 9.18 -1.98
CA LEU A 169 10.35 8.22 -2.85
C LEU A 169 9.64 8.16 -4.21
N HIS A 170 10.41 8.14 -5.30
CA HIS A 170 9.86 7.78 -6.60
C HIS A 170 9.66 6.27 -6.65
N TYR A 171 8.42 5.82 -6.48
CA TYR A 171 8.11 4.40 -6.41
C TYR A 171 7.97 3.77 -7.81
N SER A 172 7.19 4.41 -8.68
CA SER A 172 7.00 4.00 -10.07
C SER A 172 6.54 5.17 -10.94
N ASP A 173 6.34 4.94 -12.24
CA ASP A 173 5.85 5.99 -13.15
C ASP A 173 4.51 6.56 -12.65
N GLY A 174 4.50 7.86 -12.33
CA GLY A 174 3.35 8.57 -11.80
C GLY A 174 2.89 8.15 -10.40
N VAL A 175 3.73 7.47 -9.60
CA VAL A 175 3.43 7.13 -8.20
C VAL A 175 4.62 7.48 -7.31
N GLU A 176 4.35 8.30 -6.29
CA GLU A 176 5.28 8.62 -5.22
C GLU A 176 4.83 7.96 -3.92
N GLU A 177 5.77 7.45 -3.15
CA GLU A 177 5.53 6.87 -1.83
C GLU A 177 6.00 7.85 -0.76
N ILE A 178 5.16 8.08 0.26
CA ILE A 178 5.48 8.97 1.38
C ILE A 178 5.79 8.10 2.60
N GLY A 179 7.04 8.17 3.06
CA GLY A 179 7.48 7.63 4.33
C GLY A 179 7.44 8.73 5.37
N MET A 180 6.94 8.46 6.58
CA MET A 180 6.75 9.50 7.59
C MET A 180 7.07 9.01 8.99
N ASP A 181 7.77 9.85 9.76
CA ASP A 181 8.02 9.62 11.18
C ASP A 181 7.90 10.89 12.02
N VAL A 182 7.44 10.72 13.26
CA VAL A 182 7.40 11.76 14.29
C VAL A 182 8.05 11.23 15.55
N MET A 183 9.02 11.99 16.06
CA MET A 183 9.73 11.65 17.29
C MET A 183 8.75 11.45 18.45
N PRO A 184 8.92 10.40 19.28
CA PRO A 184 7.96 10.06 20.35
C PRO A 184 7.56 11.24 21.24
N GLU A 185 8.53 12.07 21.61
CA GLU A 185 8.39 13.26 22.44
C GLU A 185 7.56 14.39 21.78
N ALA A 186 7.49 14.42 20.45
CA ALA A 186 6.80 15.45 19.67
C ALA A 186 5.42 15.00 19.13
N ARG A 187 4.99 13.77 19.47
CA ARG A 187 3.68 13.21 19.06
C ARG A 187 2.51 13.92 19.74
N GLY A 188 1.35 13.91 19.09
CA GLY A 188 0.13 14.53 19.62
C GLY A 188 -0.03 16.02 19.30
N HIS A 189 0.95 16.65 18.66
CA HIS A 189 0.95 18.06 18.29
C HIS A 189 0.59 18.32 16.81
N GLY A 190 0.04 17.30 16.13
CA GLY A 190 -0.33 17.36 14.72
C GLY A 190 0.84 17.37 13.74
N LEU A 191 2.06 17.05 14.18
CA LEU A 191 3.25 17.15 13.31
C LEU A 191 3.21 16.18 12.12
N GLY A 192 2.72 14.94 12.30
CA GLY A 192 2.56 14.00 11.19
C GLY A 192 1.45 14.38 10.20
N ARG A 193 0.58 15.34 10.53
CA ARG A 193 -0.33 15.94 9.55
C ARG A 193 0.35 17.10 8.81
N ALA A 194 1.27 17.77 9.50
CA ALA A 194 1.91 18.97 9.00
C ALA A 194 2.95 18.64 7.92
N VAL A 195 3.85 17.69 8.21
CA VAL A 195 4.89 17.21 7.27
C VAL A 195 4.30 16.40 6.13
#